data_AF-A0AAD1XHT0-F1
#
_entry.id   AF-A0AAD1XHT0-F1
#
_cell.length_a   1.000
_cell.length_b   1.000
_cell.length_c   1.000
_cell.angle_alpha   90.00
_cell.angle_beta   90.00
_cell.angle_gamma   90.00
#
_symmetry.space_group_name_H-M   'P 1'
#
loop_
_entity.id
_entity.type
_entity.pdbx_description
1 polymer ?
#
loop_
_entity_poly.entity_id
_entity_poly.type
_entity_poly.pdbx_seq_one_letter_code
_entity_poly.pdbx_strand_id
1 'polypeptide(L)'
;MESYSELDKKLTKERKKELKKLNEMYIPNDKKTAEALGDIKKEIRNQRIQPVFSKEVVENYHKRMAIVDPGEWIPATEQDSQNYYGFTCSGFNQLYQDRKTIYIQPLDTSMDEEFLATCQKYCEAYFYPLPVLVRAAKNIAKLKIKNRTREEGFIQYDAREILRRAQKWIPADAYCMICILNSDLYPRDSWNFVFGLASLRDRTGVFSFARYDPGFFGEEHGMSDEELKELILFRSIKVMTHEIGHMFGMQHCVYYQCAMNGSMSAEEASTRPVQLCPICLRKLWYNIGFDPLERFKALAEVSDINKYFDETKEWYYAMVEHLESIYSEQKLDKPYKKRYPKNDPDKPATKVIKPTIPRKPTVPKQTGIERLKAKTKK
;
A
#
# COMPACT_ATOMS: atom_id res chain seq x y z
N MET A 1 6.92 -18.28 8.34
CA MET A 1 5.80 -18.30 7.36
C MET A 1 6.17 -19.30 6.29
N GLU A 2 5.35 -20.33 6.05
CA GLU A 2 5.59 -21.27 4.94
C GLU A 2 5.60 -20.49 3.62
N SER A 3 6.58 -20.73 2.77
CA SER A 3 6.64 -20.07 1.46
C SER A 3 5.51 -20.58 0.56
N TYR A 4 5.08 -19.79 -0.44
CA TYR A 4 4.11 -20.22 -1.45
C TYR A 4 4.48 -21.57 -2.11
N SER A 5 5.78 -21.89 -2.17
CA SER A 5 6.30 -23.15 -2.72
C SER A 5 6.07 -24.38 -1.82
N GLU A 6 5.94 -24.19 -0.51
CA GLU A 6 5.70 -25.28 0.44
C GLU A 6 4.22 -25.61 0.54
N LEU A 7 3.37 -24.58 0.48
CA LEU A 7 1.92 -24.72 0.37
C LEU A 7 1.52 -25.50 -0.88
N ASP A 8 2.16 -25.24 -2.04
CA ASP A 8 1.83 -25.95 -3.30
C ASP A 8 2.10 -27.47 -3.24
N LYS A 9 3.07 -27.93 -2.44
CA LYS A 9 3.39 -29.37 -2.33
C LYS A 9 2.29 -30.17 -1.62
N LYS A 10 1.45 -29.52 -0.80
CA LYS A 10 0.39 -30.16 0.00
C LYS A 10 -0.99 -30.14 -0.68
N LEU A 11 -1.14 -29.48 -1.83
CA LEU A 11 -2.45 -29.30 -2.49
C LEU A 11 -2.88 -30.51 -3.31
N THR A 12 -4.17 -30.86 -3.23
CA THR A 12 -4.78 -31.87 -4.10
C THR A 12 -4.76 -31.44 -5.56
N LYS A 13 -4.86 -32.41 -6.47
CA LYS A 13 -4.90 -32.15 -7.92
C LYS A 13 -6.08 -31.26 -8.30
N GLU A 14 -7.24 -31.45 -7.66
CA GLU A 14 -8.42 -30.60 -7.82
C GLU A 14 -8.13 -29.17 -7.41
N ARG A 15 -7.49 -28.97 -6.25
CA ARG A 15 -7.16 -27.65 -5.73
C ARG A 15 -6.15 -26.90 -6.60
N LYS A 16 -5.12 -27.59 -7.12
CA LYS A 16 -4.19 -27.00 -8.09
C LYS A 16 -4.89 -26.55 -9.37
N LYS A 17 -5.84 -27.34 -9.87
CA LYS A 17 -6.63 -26.99 -11.06
C LYS A 17 -7.53 -25.78 -10.81
N GLU A 18 -8.15 -25.69 -9.63
CA GLU A 18 -8.95 -24.55 -9.20
C GLU A 18 -8.09 -23.27 -9.15
N LEU A 19 -6.96 -23.30 -8.43
CA LEU A 19 -6.06 -22.14 -8.32
C LEU A 19 -5.53 -21.71 -9.69
N LYS A 20 -5.15 -22.65 -10.56
CA LYS A 20 -4.72 -22.32 -11.93
C LYS A 20 -5.80 -21.53 -12.68
N LYS A 21 -7.06 -21.99 -12.62
CA LYS A 21 -8.18 -21.31 -13.27
C LYS A 21 -8.41 -19.91 -12.70
N LEU A 22 -8.31 -19.74 -11.38
CA LEU A 22 -8.44 -18.43 -10.73
C LEU A 22 -7.32 -17.48 -11.15
N ASN A 23 -6.08 -17.96 -11.19
CA ASN A 23 -4.93 -17.17 -11.66
C ASN A 23 -5.11 -16.73 -13.12
N GLU A 24 -5.53 -17.63 -14.01
CA GLU A 24 -5.81 -17.30 -15.42
C GLU A 24 -6.94 -16.27 -15.58
N MET A 25 -7.92 -16.28 -14.67
CA MET A 25 -9.08 -15.40 -14.69
C MET A 25 -8.77 -14.00 -14.16
N TYR A 26 -8.09 -13.90 -13.02
CA TYR A 26 -7.98 -12.65 -12.25
C TYR A 26 -6.59 -12.02 -12.29
N ILE A 27 -5.52 -12.81 -12.45
CA ILE A 27 -4.16 -12.27 -12.46
C ILE A 27 -3.81 -11.83 -13.89
N PRO A 28 -3.42 -10.56 -14.12
CA PRO A 28 -2.99 -10.10 -15.44
C PRO A 28 -1.84 -10.94 -15.96
N ASN A 29 -1.80 -11.26 -17.25
CA ASN A 29 -0.65 -11.95 -17.84
C ASN A 29 0.55 -10.99 -18.06
N ASP A 30 1.66 -11.50 -18.59
CA ASP A 30 2.88 -10.71 -18.82
C ASP A 30 2.66 -9.53 -19.76
N LYS A 31 1.89 -9.74 -20.83
CA LYS A 31 1.53 -8.68 -21.76
C LYS A 31 0.79 -7.54 -21.05
N LYS A 32 -0.29 -7.86 -20.32
CA LYS A 32 -1.08 -6.87 -19.57
C LYS A 32 -0.23 -6.18 -18.49
N THR A 33 0.72 -6.88 -17.90
CA THR A 33 1.59 -6.34 -16.85
C THR A 33 2.63 -5.39 -17.41
N ALA A 34 3.25 -5.73 -18.54
CA ALA A 34 4.14 -4.82 -19.27
C ALA A 34 3.40 -3.58 -19.76
N GLU A 35 2.19 -3.74 -20.33
CA GLU A 35 1.30 -2.63 -20.70
C GLU A 35 0.94 -1.76 -19.49
N ALA A 36 0.75 -2.37 -18.32
CA ALA A 36 0.41 -1.64 -17.11
C ALA A 36 1.57 -0.83 -16.54
N LEU A 37 2.81 -1.29 -16.74
CA LEU A 37 4.02 -0.55 -16.41
C LEU A 37 4.22 0.63 -17.37
N GLY A 38 3.90 0.47 -18.65
CA GLY A 38 4.09 1.48 -19.70
C GLY A 38 5.52 1.50 -20.28
N ASP A 39 5.74 2.31 -21.32
CA ASP A 39 7.04 2.33 -22.03
C ASP A 39 8.08 3.19 -21.30
N ILE A 40 8.89 2.54 -20.45
CA ILE A 40 9.91 3.20 -19.62
C ILE A 40 10.90 3.99 -20.46
N LYS A 41 11.45 3.40 -21.53
CA LYS A 41 12.51 4.02 -22.33
C LYS A 41 12.02 5.27 -23.05
N LYS A 42 10.78 5.26 -23.54
CA LYS A 42 10.20 6.41 -24.24
C LYS A 42 9.67 7.48 -23.30
N GLU A 43 9.11 7.10 -22.16
CA GLU A 43 8.34 8.02 -21.31
C GLU A 43 9.13 8.60 -20.13
N ILE A 44 10.21 7.93 -19.72
CA ILE A 44 11.05 8.39 -18.60
C ILE A 44 12.34 8.95 -19.17
N ARG A 45 12.48 10.29 -19.19
CA ARG A 45 13.73 10.95 -19.61
C ARG A 45 14.83 10.90 -18.54
N ASN A 46 14.47 10.67 -17.28
CA ASN A 46 15.42 10.63 -16.19
C ASN A 46 16.21 9.31 -16.22
N GLN A 47 17.48 9.39 -16.60
CA GLN A 47 18.36 8.23 -16.72
C GLN A 47 18.63 7.53 -15.37
N ARG A 48 18.50 8.24 -14.25
CA ARG A 48 18.75 7.65 -12.92
C ARG A 48 17.66 6.66 -12.50
N ILE A 49 16.40 6.90 -12.84
CA ILE A 49 15.31 5.99 -12.43
C ILE A 49 15.12 4.82 -13.41
N GLN A 50 15.59 4.92 -14.67
CA GLN A 50 15.40 3.85 -15.65
C GLN A 50 15.96 2.48 -15.22
N PRO A 51 17.15 2.37 -14.59
CA PRO A 51 17.72 1.09 -14.16
C PRO A 51 16.82 0.33 -13.18
N VAL A 52 16.05 1.03 -12.35
CA VAL A 52 15.07 0.43 -11.41
C VAL A 52 13.97 -0.35 -12.14
N PHE A 53 13.72 -0.04 -13.41
CA PHE A 53 12.74 -0.70 -14.26
C PHE A 53 13.39 -1.54 -15.36
N SER A 54 14.68 -1.85 -15.24
CA SER A 54 15.36 -2.72 -16.19
C SER A 54 14.73 -4.12 -16.17
N LYS A 55 14.80 -4.82 -17.30
CA LYS A 55 14.24 -6.17 -17.41
C LYS A 55 14.86 -7.10 -16.36
N GLU A 56 16.18 -7.02 -16.18
CA GLU A 56 16.92 -7.77 -15.17
C GLU A 56 16.38 -7.52 -13.76
N VAL A 57 16.20 -6.25 -13.37
CA VAL A 57 15.66 -5.92 -12.05
C VAL A 57 14.24 -6.45 -11.89
N VAL A 58 13.39 -6.23 -12.89
CA VAL A 58 11.98 -6.68 -12.84
C VAL A 58 11.87 -8.19 -12.71
N GLU A 59 12.68 -8.95 -13.43
CA GLU A 59 12.63 -10.41 -13.43
C GLU A 59 13.27 -11.02 -12.17
N ASN A 60 14.34 -10.43 -11.65
CA ASN A 60 15.07 -10.97 -10.50
C ASN A 60 14.45 -10.59 -9.15
N TYR A 61 13.88 -9.39 -9.04
CA TYR A 61 13.49 -8.80 -7.75
C TYR A 61 11.99 -8.67 -7.54
N HIS A 62 11.15 -8.93 -8.56
CA HIS A 62 9.71 -8.77 -8.46
C HIS A 62 8.94 -10.01 -8.86
N LYS A 63 8.38 -10.69 -7.86
CA LYS A 63 7.53 -11.88 -8.05
C LYS A 63 6.14 -11.47 -8.53
N ARG A 64 5.62 -12.19 -9.53
CA ARG A 64 4.25 -12.01 -10.01
C ARG A 64 3.25 -12.36 -8.91
N MET A 65 2.11 -11.68 -8.94
CA MET A 65 1.02 -12.04 -8.05
C MET A 65 0.52 -13.44 -8.40
N ALA A 66 0.16 -14.21 -7.38
CA ALA A 66 -0.48 -15.50 -7.56
C ALA A 66 -1.56 -15.67 -6.49
N ILE A 67 -2.71 -16.20 -6.90
CA ILE A 67 -3.78 -16.63 -6.00
C ILE A 67 -3.40 -18.01 -5.49
N VAL A 68 -3.31 -18.16 -4.16
CA VAL A 68 -3.00 -19.42 -3.50
C VAL A 68 -4.12 -19.94 -2.62
N ASP A 69 -5.10 -19.09 -2.31
CA ASP A 69 -6.36 -19.49 -1.73
C ASP A 69 -7.52 -18.79 -2.46
N PRO A 70 -8.59 -19.49 -2.89
CA PRO A 70 -9.78 -18.87 -3.48
C PRO A 70 -10.51 -17.90 -2.55
N GLY A 71 -10.28 -17.98 -1.24
CA GLY A 71 -10.77 -17.03 -0.25
C GLY A 71 -9.96 -15.74 -0.15
N GLU A 72 -8.86 -15.60 -0.90
CA GLU A 72 -8.08 -14.36 -0.95
C GLU A 72 -8.87 -13.17 -1.53
N TRP A 73 -8.34 -11.97 -1.28
CA TRP A 73 -8.97 -10.72 -1.64
C TRP A 73 -9.26 -10.56 -3.14
N ILE A 74 -8.38 -11.04 -4.02
CA ILE A 74 -8.51 -10.84 -5.47
C ILE A 74 -9.77 -11.54 -6.02
N PRO A 75 -9.97 -12.87 -5.86
CA PRO A 75 -11.19 -13.52 -6.31
C PRO A 75 -12.47 -12.96 -5.67
N ALA A 76 -12.39 -12.52 -4.42
CA ALA A 76 -13.53 -12.04 -3.66
C ALA A 76 -13.95 -10.60 -4.04
N THR A 77 -13.11 -9.86 -4.76
CA THR A 77 -13.39 -8.48 -5.14
C THR A 77 -13.22 -8.28 -6.65
N GLU A 78 -14.32 -8.02 -7.36
CA GLU A 78 -14.28 -7.65 -8.79
C GLU A 78 -13.74 -6.21 -8.97
N GLN A 79 -12.47 -5.96 -8.63
CA GLN A 79 -11.85 -4.64 -8.77
C GLN A 79 -11.03 -4.52 -10.06
N ASP A 80 -11.29 -3.44 -10.79
CA ASP A 80 -10.41 -3.00 -11.88
C ASP A 80 -9.06 -2.58 -11.30
N SER A 81 -7.99 -3.22 -11.77
CA SER A 81 -6.64 -2.85 -11.38
C SER A 81 -6.21 -1.52 -12.01
N GLN A 82 -5.63 -0.64 -11.19
CA GLN A 82 -5.10 0.62 -11.67
C GLN A 82 -3.71 0.42 -12.27
N ASN A 83 -3.55 0.59 -13.58
CA ASN A 83 -2.23 0.68 -14.22
C ASN A 83 -1.60 2.08 -14.06
N TYR A 84 -0.39 2.28 -14.57
CA TYR A 84 0.31 3.57 -14.52
C TYR A 84 -0.48 4.72 -15.18
N TYR A 85 -1.07 4.52 -16.37
CA TYR A 85 -1.84 5.56 -17.05
C TYR A 85 -3.17 5.88 -16.35
N GLY A 86 -3.85 4.87 -15.81
CA GLY A 86 -5.03 5.03 -14.98
C GLY A 86 -4.73 5.84 -13.73
N PHE A 87 -3.55 5.63 -13.13
CA PHE A 87 -3.06 6.47 -12.04
C PHE A 87 -2.84 7.92 -12.49
N THR A 88 -2.13 8.17 -13.59
CA THR A 88 -1.86 9.56 -14.05
C THR A 88 -3.14 10.33 -14.41
N CYS A 89 -4.22 9.63 -14.78
CA CYS A 89 -5.52 10.20 -15.08
C CYS A 89 -6.50 10.25 -13.87
N SER A 90 -6.10 9.75 -12.70
CA SER A 90 -7.02 9.56 -11.56
C SER A 90 -7.36 10.83 -10.78
N GLY A 91 -6.66 11.95 -11.06
CA GLY A 91 -6.77 13.18 -10.29
C GLY A 91 -6.24 13.05 -8.86
N PHE A 92 -5.13 12.32 -8.69
CA PHE A 92 -4.43 12.16 -7.42
C PHE A 92 -3.90 13.50 -6.87
N ASN A 93 -3.63 13.56 -5.56
CA ASN A 93 -3.07 14.75 -4.92
C ASN A 93 -1.65 15.04 -5.40
N GLN A 94 -1.40 16.28 -5.86
CA GLN A 94 -0.05 16.70 -6.24
C GLN A 94 0.71 17.30 -5.06
N LEU A 95 2.03 17.11 -5.08
CA LEU A 95 2.99 17.80 -4.23
C LEU A 95 3.23 19.23 -4.71
N TYR A 96 3.30 20.15 -3.76
CA TYR A 96 3.64 21.56 -3.99
C TYR A 96 4.80 21.98 -3.09
N GLN A 97 5.45 23.11 -3.40
CA GLN A 97 6.60 23.62 -2.64
C GLN A 97 6.31 23.80 -1.15
N ASP A 98 5.11 24.28 -0.86
CA ASP A 98 4.53 24.59 0.45
C ASP A 98 3.65 23.46 0.99
N ARG A 99 3.43 22.36 0.25
CA ARG A 99 2.54 21.27 0.65
C ARG A 99 3.14 19.90 0.34
N LYS A 100 3.97 19.41 1.25
CA LYS A 100 4.82 18.22 1.04
C LYS A 100 5.07 17.37 2.28
N THR A 101 4.65 17.82 3.47
CA THR A 101 4.92 17.15 4.73
C THR A 101 3.90 16.03 4.98
N ILE A 102 4.34 14.86 5.42
CA ILE A 102 3.45 13.80 5.88
C ILE A 102 3.36 13.91 7.41
N TYR A 103 2.15 13.93 7.94
CA TYR A 103 1.94 14.00 9.39
C TYR A 103 1.42 12.68 9.95
N ILE A 104 2.02 12.21 11.05
CA ILE A 104 1.50 11.11 11.86
C ILE A 104 0.77 11.72 13.06
N GLN A 105 -0.51 11.38 13.24
CA GLN A 105 -1.34 11.84 14.35
C GLN A 105 -1.72 10.65 15.24
N PRO A 106 -1.02 10.44 16.38
CA PRO A 106 -1.45 9.47 17.37
C PRO A 106 -2.81 9.88 17.96
N LEU A 107 -3.71 8.91 18.11
CA LEU A 107 -5.02 9.08 18.75
C LEU A 107 -5.11 8.44 20.13
N ASP A 108 -4.01 7.83 20.60
CA ASP A 108 -3.86 7.31 21.95
C ASP A 108 -2.68 7.99 22.64
N THR A 109 -2.91 8.46 23.86
CA THR A 109 -1.90 9.18 24.66
C THR A 109 -0.88 8.26 25.32
N SER A 110 -1.13 6.96 25.32
CA SER A 110 -0.25 5.94 25.90
C SER A 110 0.60 5.23 24.85
N MET A 111 0.65 5.75 23.63
CA MET A 111 1.42 5.13 22.55
C MET A 111 2.91 5.29 22.82
N ASP A 112 3.65 4.21 22.64
CA ASP A 112 5.08 4.16 22.87
C ASP A 112 5.85 5.13 21.95
N GLU A 113 6.74 5.93 22.54
CA GLU A 113 7.47 6.97 21.82
C GLU A 113 8.52 6.40 20.87
N GLU A 114 9.18 5.29 21.24
CA GLU A 114 10.18 4.62 20.41
C GLU A 114 9.55 3.97 19.18
N PHE A 115 8.39 3.34 19.35
CA PHE A 115 7.56 2.84 18.27
C PHE A 115 7.18 3.96 17.29
N LEU A 116 6.69 5.10 17.79
CA LEU A 116 6.33 6.25 16.95
C LEU A 116 7.54 6.82 16.21
N ALA A 117 8.69 6.92 16.88
CA ALA A 117 9.94 7.39 16.26
C ALA A 117 10.39 6.44 15.14
N THR A 118 10.23 5.13 15.33
CA THR A 118 10.57 4.13 14.31
C THR A 118 9.62 4.19 13.11
N CYS A 119 8.31 4.33 13.36
CA CYS A 119 7.33 4.59 12.30
C CYS A 119 7.66 5.87 11.52
N GLN A 120 8.04 6.95 12.20
CA GLN A 120 8.44 8.21 11.56
C GLN A 120 9.64 8.01 10.62
N LYS A 121 10.74 7.44 11.12
CA LYS A 121 11.95 7.18 10.34
C LYS A 121 11.68 6.31 9.12
N TYR A 122 10.94 5.21 9.30
CA TYR A 122 10.62 4.31 8.20
C TYR A 122 9.72 5.00 7.16
N CYS A 123 8.72 5.77 7.60
CA CYS A 123 7.85 6.54 6.71
C CYS A 123 8.64 7.56 5.90
N GLU A 124 9.61 8.25 6.52
CA GLU A 124 10.45 9.25 5.85
C GLU A 124 11.35 8.62 4.79
N ALA A 125 11.97 7.48 5.07
CA ALA A 125 12.72 6.72 4.07
C ALA A 125 11.81 6.20 2.93
N TYR A 126 10.63 5.68 3.27
CA TYR A 126 9.71 5.10 2.28
C TYR A 126 9.16 6.13 1.29
N PHE A 127 8.84 7.32 1.79
CA PHE A 127 8.33 8.44 1.00
C PHE A 127 9.38 9.53 0.76
N TYR A 128 10.67 9.17 0.82
CA TYR A 128 11.78 10.08 0.57
C TYR A 128 11.56 10.89 -0.71
N PRO A 129 11.87 12.21 -0.73
CA PRO A 129 12.53 13.00 0.31
C PRO A 129 11.53 13.79 1.18
N LEU A 130 10.31 13.31 1.34
CA LEU A 130 9.26 14.08 2.02
C LEU A 130 9.49 14.06 3.54
N PRO A 131 9.42 15.23 4.22
CA PRO A 131 9.54 15.27 5.67
C PRO A 131 8.34 14.59 6.32
N VAL A 132 8.59 13.88 7.43
CA VAL A 132 7.55 13.25 8.25
C VAL A 132 7.60 13.81 9.66
N LEU A 133 6.45 14.27 10.17
CA LEU A 133 6.34 14.84 11.52
C LEU A 133 5.28 14.10 12.34
N VAL A 134 5.65 13.69 13.56
CA VAL A 134 4.72 13.15 14.55
C VAL A 134 4.13 14.30 15.35
N ARG A 135 2.79 14.33 15.47
CA ARG A 135 2.07 15.35 16.25
C ARG A 135 1.86 14.89 17.69
N ALA A 136 1.62 15.86 18.58
CA ALA A 136 1.13 15.58 19.91
C ALA A 136 -0.12 14.68 19.86
N ALA A 137 -0.13 13.64 20.68
CA ALA A 137 -1.22 12.68 20.73
C ALA A 137 -2.55 13.35 21.07
N LYS A 138 -3.61 12.95 20.38
CA LYS A 138 -4.99 13.23 20.80
C LYS A 138 -5.49 12.05 21.62
N ASN A 139 -6.51 12.28 22.44
CA ASN A 139 -7.17 11.21 23.18
C ASN A 139 -8.48 10.86 22.48
N ILE A 140 -8.56 9.68 21.86
CA ILE A 140 -9.73 9.26 21.07
C ILE A 140 -11.03 9.23 21.88
N ALA A 141 -10.98 8.85 23.17
CA ALA A 141 -12.15 8.83 24.04
C ALA A 141 -12.75 10.24 24.24
N LYS A 142 -11.92 11.29 24.20
CA LYS A 142 -12.38 12.69 24.28
C LYS A 142 -12.94 13.22 22.96
N LEU A 143 -12.64 12.57 21.84
CA LEU A 143 -13.06 13.03 20.51
C LEU A 143 -14.52 12.68 20.18
N LYS A 144 -15.19 11.86 21.00
CA LYS A 144 -16.59 11.43 20.78
C LYS A 144 -16.80 10.90 19.34
N ILE A 145 -15.92 10.01 18.92
CA ILE A 145 -16.01 9.29 17.64
C ILE A 145 -17.06 8.18 17.79
N LYS A 146 -17.93 7.97 16.79
CA LYS A 146 -18.85 6.83 16.76
C LYS A 146 -18.07 5.54 16.97
N ASN A 147 -18.54 4.74 17.91
CA ASN A 147 -17.94 3.47 18.25
C ASN A 147 -19.04 2.46 18.59
N ARG A 148 -18.64 1.19 18.67
CA ARG A 148 -19.47 0.08 19.13
C ARG A 148 -18.64 -0.83 20.03
N THR A 149 -19.31 -1.47 20.99
CA THR A 149 -18.72 -2.54 21.79
C THR A 149 -19.03 -3.87 21.13
N ARG A 150 -18.01 -4.72 21.01
CA ARG A 150 -18.13 -6.09 20.49
C ARG A 150 -18.47 -7.07 21.60
N GLU A 151 -18.95 -8.27 21.25
CA GLU A 151 -19.33 -9.30 22.23
C GLU A 151 -18.12 -9.72 23.08
N GLU A 152 -16.95 -9.71 22.45
CA GLU A 152 -15.64 -9.99 23.01
C GLU A 152 -15.12 -8.86 23.95
N GLY A 153 -15.91 -7.79 24.16
CA GLY A 153 -15.66 -6.76 25.17
C GLY A 153 -14.79 -5.57 24.74
N PHE A 154 -14.19 -5.61 23.55
CA PHE A 154 -13.39 -4.49 23.04
C PHE A 154 -14.23 -3.44 22.29
N ILE A 155 -13.71 -2.21 22.24
CA ILE A 155 -14.32 -1.06 21.54
C ILE A 155 -13.78 -0.99 20.12
N GLN A 156 -14.68 -0.85 19.14
CA GLN A 156 -14.34 -0.54 17.75
C GLN A 156 -14.78 0.87 17.38
N TYR A 157 -13.92 1.65 16.72
CA TYR A 157 -14.22 3.01 16.25
C TYR A 157 -14.53 3.06 14.74
N ASP A 158 -15.45 3.95 14.33
CA ASP A 158 -15.79 4.15 12.91
C ASP A 158 -14.63 4.86 12.19
N ALA A 159 -13.91 4.14 11.34
CA ALA A 159 -12.76 4.64 10.61
C ALA A 159 -13.11 5.85 9.73
N ARG A 160 -14.31 5.88 9.13
CA ARG A 160 -14.72 6.99 8.25
C ARG A 160 -15.00 8.25 9.05
N GLU A 161 -15.52 8.12 10.27
CA GLU A 161 -15.67 9.28 11.13
C GLU A 161 -14.32 9.86 11.52
N ILE A 162 -13.34 9.01 11.85
CA ILE A 162 -11.96 9.45 12.12
C ILE A 162 -11.43 10.23 10.91
N LEU A 163 -11.55 9.70 9.69
CA LEU A 163 -11.13 10.41 8.47
C LEU A 163 -11.80 11.79 8.32
N ARG A 164 -13.13 11.86 8.47
CA ARG A 164 -13.86 13.14 8.37
C ARG A 164 -13.42 14.15 9.43
N ARG A 165 -13.11 13.71 10.65
CA ARG A 165 -12.61 14.59 11.72
C ARG A 165 -11.18 15.03 11.45
N ALA A 166 -10.32 14.10 11.01
CA ALA A 166 -8.94 14.33 10.67
C ALA A 166 -8.74 15.41 9.60
N GLN A 167 -9.67 15.53 8.63
CA GLN A 167 -9.64 16.59 7.61
C GLN A 167 -9.57 18.01 8.21
N LYS A 168 -10.14 18.22 9.40
CA LYS A 168 -10.12 19.51 10.10
C LYS A 168 -8.81 19.79 10.83
N TRP A 169 -7.93 18.79 10.95
CA TRP A 169 -6.67 18.90 11.69
C TRP A 169 -5.44 18.90 10.79
N ILE A 170 -5.62 18.72 9.48
CA ILE A 170 -4.53 18.70 8.50
C ILE A 170 -3.79 20.05 8.53
N PRO A 171 -2.49 20.07 8.85
CA PRO A 171 -1.69 21.28 8.75
C PRO A 171 -1.64 21.84 7.33
N ALA A 172 -1.46 23.16 7.18
CA ALA A 172 -1.49 23.81 5.87
C ALA A 172 -0.41 23.25 4.91
N ASP A 173 0.76 22.92 5.45
CA ASP A 173 1.91 22.39 4.70
C ASP A 173 1.86 20.87 4.47
N ALA A 174 0.83 20.22 4.98
CA ALA A 174 0.68 18.78 4.89
C ALA A 174 0.27 18.34 3.49
N TYR A 175 1.08 17.44 2.91
CA TYR A 175 0.64 16.61 1.80
C TYR A 175 -0.51 15.70 2.25
N CYS A 176 -0.34 15.02 3.38
CA CYS A 176 -1.38 14.20 4.00
C CYS A 176 -1.15 14.00 5.50
N MET A 177 -2.16 13.45 6.18
CA MET A 177 -2.08 13.07 7.59
C MET A 177 -2.63 11.66 7.80
N ILE A 178 -1.82 10.78 8.38
CA ILE A 178 -2.19 9.43 8.79
C ILE A 178 -2.46 9.43 10.31
N CYS A 179 -3.63 8.97 10.72
CA CYS A 179 -3.95 8.75 12.12
C CYS A 179 -3.56 7.32 12.53
N ILE A 180 -3.03 7.15 13.73
CA ILE A 180 -2.65 5.86 14.28
C ILE A 180 -3.31 5.65 15.65
N LEU A 181 -3.80 4.44 15.91
CA LEU A 181 -4.43 4.05 17.18
C LEU A 181 -4.24 2.56 17.50
N ASN A 182 -4.31 2.23 18.78
CA ASN A 182 -4.29 0.87 19.34
C ASN A 182 -5.71 0.40 19.74
N SER A 183 -6.72 0.87 19.04
CA SER A 183 -8.11 0.41 19.18
C SER A 183 -8.62 -0.06 17.84
N ASP A 184 -9.53 -1.01 17.86
CA ASP A 184 -10.00 -1.66 16.64
C ASP A 184 -10.87 -0.72 15.79
N LEU A 185 -10.90 -0.96 14.48
CA LEU A 185 -11.56 -0.10 13.50
C LEU A 185 -12.63 -0.86 12.72
N TYR A 186 -13.70 -0.16 12.35
CA TYR A 186 -14.67 -0.69 11.40
C TYR A 186 -15.07 0.34 10.34
N PRO A 187 -15.31 -0.07 9.09
CA PRO A 187 -15.57 0.88 8.02
C PRO A 187 -17.06 1.22 7.90
N ARG A 188 -17.98 0.30 8.21
CA ARG A 188 -19.44 0.46 8.14
C ARG A 188 -20.13 -0.49 9.11
N ASP A 189 -21.36 -0.18 9.49
CA ASP A 189 -22.09 -0.98 10.49
C ASP A 189 -22.23 -2.47 10.07
N SER A 190 -22.34 -2.75 8.77
CA SER A 190 -22.43 -4.11 8.21
C SER A 190 -21.10 -4.86 8.01
N TRP A 191 -19.97 -4.26 8.36
CA TRP A 191 -18.63 -4.85 8.17
C TRP A 191 -18.00 -5.23 9.51
N ASN A 192 -17.11 -6.23 9.49
CA ASN A 192 -16.48 -6.75 10.70
C ASN A 192 -15.41 -5.80 11.26
N PHE A 193 -14.38 -5.50 10.47
CA PHE A 193 -13.29 -4.62 10.83
C PHE A 193 -12.52 -4.15 9.59
N VAL A 194 -11.56 -3.24 9.79
CA VAL A 194 -10.49 -2.91 8.83
C VAL A 194 -9.17 -2.69 9.59
N PHE A 195 -8.04 -3.05 9.00
CA PHE A 195 -6.73 -2.68 9.55
C PHE A 195 -6.42 -1.20 9.35
N GLY A 196 -6.87 -0.65 8.23
CA GLY A 196 -6.74 0.75 7.90
C GLY A 196 -7.78 1.20 6.90
N LEU A 197 -7.89 2.50 6.75
CA LEU A 197 -8.71 3.14 5.75
C LEU A 197 -8.10 4.50 5.39
N ALA A 198 -7.86 4.71 4.10
CA ALA A 198 -7.43 5.99 3.58
C ALA A 198 -8.34 6.51 2.48
N SER A 199 -8.44 7.84 2.42
CA SER A 199 -9.05 8.52 1.29
C SER A 199 -8.02 8.75 0.19
N LEU A 200 -8.36 8.33 -1.03
CA LEU A 200 -7.54 8.59 -2.23
C LEU A 200 -7.38 10.09 -2.53
N ARG A 201 -8.24 10.96 -1.97
CA ARG A 201 -8.33 12.38 -2.33
C ARG A 201 -8.33 13.32 -1.13
N ASP A 202 -8.91 12.94 0.00
CA ASP A 202 -9.11 13.87 1.12
C ASP A 202 -7.85 14.07 1.99
N ARG A 203 -6.72 13.45 1.61
CA ARG A 203 -5.41 13.58 2.28
C ARG A 203 -5.40 13.07 3.73
N THR A 204 -6.33 12.18 4.08
CA THR A 204 -6.44 11.56 5.39
C THR A 204 -6.45 10.06 5.30
N GLY A 205 -5.74 9.41 6.22
CA GLY A 205 -5.82 7.98 6.48
C GLY A 205 -5.94 7.71 7.98
N VAL A 206 -6.36 6.50 8.32
CA VAL A 206 -6.25 5.95 9.67
C VAL A 206 -5.85 4.48 9.58
N PHE A 207 -5.00 4.02 10.48
CA PHE A 207 -4.75 2.59 10.65
C PHE A 207 -4.67 2.23 12.12
N SER A 208 -5.05 0.99 12.42
CA SER A 208 -4.96 0.38 13.73
C SER A 208 -4.04 -0.82 13.68
N PHE A 209 -3.29 -0.98 14.77
CA PHE A 209 -2.47 -2.18 14.97
C PHE A 209 -3.04 -3.14 16.01
N ALA A 210 -4.24 -2.89 16.53
CA ALA A 210 -4.87 -3.73 17.56
C ALA A 210 -4.99 -5.19 17.12
N ARG A 211 -5.46 -5.44 15.89
CA ARG A 211 -5.61 -6.79 15.32
C ARG A 211 -4.32 -7.42 14.79
N TYR A 212 -3.19 -6.73 14.91
CA TYR A 212 -1.88 -7.28 14.58
C TYR A 212 -1.20 -7.93 15.78
N ASP A 213 -1.75 -7.74 16.98
CA ASP A 213 -1.44 -8.55 18.15
C ASP A 213 -2.09 -9.94 18.00
N PRO A 214 -1.30 -11.03 17.90
CA PRO A 214 -1.84 -12.39 17.90
C PRO A 214 -2.68 -12.71 19.16
N GLY A 215 -2.42 -12.03 20.29
CA GLY A 215 -3.19 -12.15 21.52
C GLY A 215 -4.47 -11.31 21.56
N PHE A 216 -4.85 -10.62 20.47
CA PHE A 216 -6.00 -9.70 20.45
C PHE A 216 -7.32 -10.34 20.92
N PHE A 217 -7.54 -11.62 20.60
CA PHE A 217 -8.72 -12.38 21.03
C PHE A 217 -8.50 -13.21 22.30
N GLY A 218 -7.40 -12.99 23.01
CA GLY A 218 -7.03 -13.73 24.23
C GLY A 218 -6.39 -15.09 23.97
N GLU A 219 -5.94 -15.36 22.75
CA GLU A 219 -5.26 -16.60 22.37
C GLU A 219 -3.79 -16.57 22.83
N GLU A 220 -3.29 -17.70 23.34
CA GLU A 220 -1.86 -17.86 23.62
C GLU A 220 -1.07 -17.96 22.32
N HIS A 221 -0.10 -17.06 22.15
CA HIS A 221 0.74 -17.00 20.95
C HIS A 221 2.16 -17.55 21.17
N GLY A 222 2.56 -17.82 22.42
CA GLY A 222 3.85 -18.42 22.76
C GLY A 222 5.08 -17.59 22.38
N MET A 223 4.91 -16.30 22.09
CA MET A 223 6.01 -15.37 21.74
C MET A 223 6.44 -14.60 22.98
N SER A 224 7.71 -14.20 23.06
CA SER A 224 8.14 -13.23 24.09
C SER A 224 7.55 -11.84 23.83
N ASP A 225 7.54 -10.98 24.85
CA ASP A 225 7.08 -9.59 24.73
C ASP A 225 7.88 -8.82 23.68
N GLU A 226 9.18 -9.08 23.56
CA GLU A 226 10.07 -8.48 22.56
C GLU A 226 9.69 -8.92 21.14
N GLU A 227 9.51 -10.23 20.94
CA GLU A 227 9.12 -10.76 19.62
C GLU A 227 7.76 -10.24 19.18
N LEU A 228 6.82 -10.11 20.13
CA LEU A 228 5.50 -9.54 19.89
C LEU A 228 5.59 -8.08 19.44
N LYS A 229 6.38 -7.26 20.15
CA LYS A 229 6.63 -5.85 19.79
C LYS A 229 7.26 -5.72 18.40
N GLU A 230 8.25 -6.55 18.09
CA GLU A 230 8.92 -6.56 16.79
C GLU A 230 7.94 -6.90 15.64
N LEU A 231 7.07 -7.90 15.85
CA LEU A 231 6.05 -8.30 14.88
C LEU A 231 5.00 -7.21 14.67
N ILE A 232 4.50 -6.62 15.76
CA ILE A 232 3.51 -5.53 15.71
C ILE A 232 4.09 -4.32 14.97
N LEU A 233 5.36 -3.97 15.22
CA LEU A 233 6.05 -2.90 14.51
C LEU A 233 6.14 -3.16 13.00
N PHE A 234 6.58 -4.36 12.60
CA PHE A 234 6.65 -4.74 11.19
C PHE A 234 5.29 -4.64 10.49
N ARG A 235 4.24 -5.20 11.12
CA ARG A 235 2.86 -5.14 10.59
C ARG A 235 2.32 -3.71 10.53
N SER A 236 2.63 -2.89 11.53
CA SER A 236 2.26 -1.47 11.58
C SER A 236 2.88 -0.67 10.45
N ILE A 237 4.16 -0.88 10.16
CA ILE A 237 4.85 -0.25 9.03
C ILE A 237 4.22 -0.65 7.69
N LYS A 238 3.84 -1.92 7.52
CA LYS A 238 3.16 -2.41 6.32
C LYS A 238 1.84 -1.71 6.08
N VAL A 239 0.95 -1.67 7.08
CA VAL A 239 -0.34 -0.99 6.92
C VAL A 239 -0.17 0.51 6.76
N MET A 240 0.75 1.15 7.50
CA MET A 240 1.00 2.59 7.39
C MET A 240 1.43 2.97 5.97
N THR A 241 2.41 2.26 5.41
CA THR A 241 2.90 2.54 4.05
C THR A 241 1.84 2.26 2.98
N HIS A 242 1.00 1.23 3.17
CA HIS A 242 -0.15 0.93 2.33
C HIS A 242 -1.18 2.07 2.32
N GLU A 243 -1.65 2.49 3.50
CA GLU A 243 -2.66 3.53 3.64
C GLU A 243 -2.15 4.90 3.16
N ILE A 244 -0.88 5.22 3.41
CA ILE A 244 -0.26 6.42 2.83
C ILE A 244 -0.17 6.29 1.31
N GLY A 245 0.12 5.10 0.78
CA GLY A 245 0.11 4.82 -0.64
C GLY A 245 -1.25 5.15 -1.31
N HIS A 246 -2.36 4.83 -0.64
CA HIS A 246 -3.69 5.28 -1.05
C HIS A 246 -3.81 6.81 -1.08
N MET A 247 -3.27 7.53 -0.09
CA MET A 247 -3.27 9.01 -0.09
C MET A 247 -2.41 9.61 -1.23
N PHE A 248 -1.48 8.83 -1.81
CA PHE A 248 -0.78 9.17 -3.06
C PHE A 248 -1.60 8.89 -4.33
N GLY A 249 -2.81 8.33 -4.21
CA GLY A 249 -3.72 8.01 -5.30
C GLY A 249 -3.58 6.59 -5.85
N MET A 250 -2.75 5.75 -5.23
CA MET A 250 -2.57 4.35 -5.64
C MET A 250 -3.78 3.53 -5.20
N GLN A 251 -4.39 2.80 -6.13
CA GLN A 251 -5.36 1.75 -5.78
C GLN A 251 -4.63 0.43 -5.53
N HIS A 252 -5.39 -0.59 -5.11
CA HIS A 252 -4.84 -1.92 -4.93
C HIS A 252 -4.19 -2.46 -6.22
N CYS A 253 -3.11 -3.21 -6.04
CA CYS A 253 -2.29 -3.79 -7.10
C CYS A 253 -2.54 -5.30 -7.20
N VAL A 254 -2.63 -5.82 -8.43
CA VAL A 254 -2.83 -7.25 -8.71
C VAL A 254 -1.77 -7.83 -9.66
N TYR A 255 -0.79 -7.01 -10.06
CA TYR A 255 0.20 -7.40 -11.08
C TYR A 255 1.36 -8.22 -10.48
N TYR A 256 1.84 -7.80 -9.32
CA TYR A 256 2.98 -8.35 -8.60
C TYR A 256 2.63 -8.46 -7.12
N GLN A 257 3.44 -9.22 -6.39
CA GLN A 257 3.54 -9.06 -4.94
C GLN A 257 4.02 -7.63 -4.65
N CYS A 258 3.22 -6.88 -3.89
CA CYS A 258 3.37 -5.45 -3.72
C CYS A 258 2.77 -5.01 -2.38
N ALA A 259 3.35 -3.97 -1.77
CA ALA A 259 2.78 -3.30 -0.61
C ALA A 259 1.33 -2.83 -0.81
N MET A 260 0.94 -2.54 -2.06
CA MET A 260 -0.42 -2.13 -2.42
C MET A 260 -1.35 -3.31 -2.76
N ASN A 261 -0.98 -4.58 -2.49
CA ASN A 261 -1.94 -5.67 -2.64
C ASN A 261 -3.05 -5.52 -1.58
N GLY A 262 -4.30 -5.70 -1.98
CA GLY A 262 -5.39 -5.78 -1.02
C GLY A 262 -5.34 -7.08 -0.22
N SER A 263 -6.04 -7.08 0.92
CA SER A 263 -6.17 -8.25 1.80
C SER A 263 -7.53 -8.27 2.48
N MET A 264 -8.07 -9.46 2.72
CA MET A 264 -9.28 -9.69 3.51
C MET A 264 -9.02 -10.21 4.92
N SER A 265 -7.79 -10.66 5.21
CA SER A 265 -7.41 -11.19 6.53
C SER A 265 -6.02 -10.74 6.99
N ALA A 266 -5.70 -10.92 8.28
CA ALA A 266 -4.40 -10.61 8.86
C ALA A 266 -3.30 -11.51 8.28
N GLU A 267 -3.64 -12.77 8.05
CA GLU A 267 -2.79 -13.81 7.50
C GLU A 267 -2.42 -13.45 6.06
N GLU A 268 -3.42 -13.10 5.23
CA GLU A 268 -3.18 -12.65 3.87
C GLU A 268 -2.31 -11.40 3.85
N ALA A 269 -2.62 -10.38 4.66
CA ALA A 269 -1.82 -9.16 4.78
C ALA A 269 -0.38 -9.44 5.22
N SER A 270 -0.17 -10.42 6.09
CA SER A 270 1.15 -10.81 6.59
C SER A 270 2.04 -11.37 5.48
N THR A 271 1.48 -12.05 4.47
CA THR A 271 2.23 -12.58 3.32
C THR A 271 2.62 -11.52 2.29
N ARG A 272 1.97 -10.34 2.29
CA ARG A 272 2.26 -9.29 1.31
C ARG A 272 3.60 -8.61 1.60
N PRO A 273 4.41 -8.24 0.61
CA PRO A 273 5.69 -7.58 0.85
C PRO A 273 5.51 -6.12 1.30
N VAL A 274 6.56 -5.51 1.87
CA VAL A 274 6.58 -4.07 2.21
C VAL A 274 6.97 -3.22 0.99
N GLN A 275 7.59 -3.83 -0.02
CA GLN A 275 8.13 -3.18 -1.22
C GLN A 275 7.03 -2.86 -2.23
N LEU A 276 7.20 -1.75 -2.95
CA LEU A 276 6.38 -1.46 -4.14
C LEU A 276 6.91 -2.26 -5.33
N CYS A 277 5.99 -2.82 -6.12
CA CYS A 277 6.33 -3.40 -7.41
C CYS A 277 6.68 -2.30 -8.42
N PRO A 278 7.23 -2.64 -9.61
CA PRO A 278 7.67 -1.65 -10.60
C PRO A 278 6.56 -0.67 -11.00
N ILE A 279 5.33 -1.15 -11.10
CA ILE A 279 4.17 -0.33 -11.49
C ILE A 279 3.86 0.71 -10.40
N CYS A 280 3.73 0.28 -9.14
CA CYS A 280 3.41 1.20 -8.05
C CYS A 280 4.60 2.10 -7.69
N LEU A 281 5.84 1.62 -7.81
CA LEU A 281 7.03 2.44 -7.65
C LEU A 281 7.10 3.53 -8.71
N ARG A 282 6.76 3.22 -9.97
CA ARG A 282 6.64 4.22 -11.05
C ARG A 282 5.57 5.26 -10.74
N LYS A 283 4.40 4.85 -10.21
CA LYS A 283 3.35 5.79 -9.78
C LYS A 283 3.83 6.72 -8.67
N LEU A 284 4.49 6.16 -7.65
CA LEU A 284 5.04 6.93 -6.54
C LEU A 284 6.11 7.91 -7.04
N TRP A 285 7.03 7.44 -7.88
CA TRP A 285 8.08 8.26 -8.48
C TRP A 285 7.49 9.37 -9.38
N TYR A 286 6.42 9.10 -10.13
CA TYR A 286 5.76 10.11 -10.94
C TYR A 286 5.28 11.30 -10.09
N ASN A 287 4.72 11.02 -8.90
CA ASN A 287 4.27 12.06 -7.98
C ASN A 287 5.45 12.72 -7.23
N ILE A 288 6.28 11.94 -6.55
CA ILE A 288 7.35 12.45 -5.67
C ILE A 288 8.57 12.93 -6.45
N GLY A 289 9.03 12.17 -7.44
CA GLY A 289 10.25 12.42 -8.19
C GLY A 289 11.50 12.33 -7.34
N PHE A 290 11.62 11.27 -6.54
CA PHE A 290 12.79 11.00 -5.72
C PHE A 290 14.00 10.55 -6.55
N ASP A 291 15.19 10.69 -5.95
CA ASP A 291 16.38 9.98 -6.39
C ASP A 291 16.32 8.53 -5.88
N PRO A 292 16.38 7.51 -6.76
CA PRO A 292 16.20 6.15 -6.32
C PRO A 292 17.36 5.62 -5.47
N LEU A 293 18.61 6.03 -5.74
CA LEU A 293 19.75 5.56 -4.95
C LEU A 293 19.66 6.10 -3.52
N GLU A 294 19.39 7.40 -3.36
CA GLU A 294 19.21 8.00 -2.03
C GLU A 294 18.02 7.37 -1.28
N ARG A 295 16.91 7.14 -1.98
CA ARG A 295 15.74 6.48 -1.38
C ARG A 295 16.05 5.05 -0.94
N PHE A 296 16.71 4.25 -1.76
CA PHE A 296 17.02 2.87 -1.42
C PHE A 296 18.08 2.76 -0.33
N LYS A 297 19.06 3.68 -0.27
CA LYS A 297 19.99 3.81 0.85
C LYS A 297 19.26 4.10 2.16
N ALA A 298 18.38 5.10 2.16
CA ALA A 298 17.58 5.44 3.34
C ALA A 298 16.72 4.24 3.78
N LEU A 299 16.13 3.51 2.83
CA LEU A 299 15.32 2.32 3.12
C LEU A 299 16.13 1.14 3.66
N ALA A 300 17.33 0.90 3.12
CA ALA A 300 18.24 -0.12 3.61
C ALA A 300 18.65 0.16 5.06
N GLU A 301 19.02 1.41 5.36
CA GLU A 301 19.43 1.86 6.69
C GLU A 301 18.30 1.67 7.72
N VAL A 302 17.09 2.15 7.44
CA VAL A 302 15.95 2.02 8.37
C VAL A 302 15.35 0.62 8.41
N SER A 303 15.78 -0.31 7.56
CA SER A 303 15.32 -1.71 7.61
C SER A 303 16.19 -2.57 8.52
N ASP A 304 17.26 -2.02 9.09
CA ASP A 304 18.08 -2.67 10.10
C ASP A 304 17.47 -2.53 11.51
N ILE A 305 16.27 -3.11 11.69
CA ILE A 305 15.49 -2.99 12.94
C ILE A 305 15.41 -4.33 13.65
N ASN A 306 14.83 -5.34 13.00
CA ASN A 306 14.61 -6.66 13.56
C ASN A 306 14.46 -7.71 12.45
N LYS A 307 14.42 -8.99 12.85
CA LYS A 307 14.38 -10.17 11.95
C LYS A 307 13.25 -10.16 10.92
N TYR A 308 12.12 -9.50 11.20
CA TYR A 308 11.01 -9.44 10.24
C TYR A 308 11.31 -8.57 9.02
N PHE A 309 12.34 -7.72 9.11
CA PHE A 309 12.80 -6.88 7.99
C PHE A 309 13.92 -7.51 7.17
N ASP A 310 14.46 -8.69 7.53
CA ASP A 310 15.67 -9.24 6.88
C ASP A 310 15.53 -9.36 5.35
N GLU A 311 14.47 -10.02 4.85
CA GLU A 311 14.22 -10.12 3.39
C GLU A 311 14.06 -8.72 2.75
N THR A 312 13.50 -7.78 3.52
CA THR A 312 13.30 -6.41 3.05
C THR A 312 14.60 -5.61 2.97
N LYS A 313 15.45 -5.77 3.98
CA LYS A 313 16.78 -5.20 4.09
C LYS A 313 17.67 -5.71 2.96
N GLU A 314 17.75 -7.02 2.77
CA GLU A 314 18.53 -7.66 1.70
C GLU A 314 18.13 -7.13 0.32
N TRP A 315 16.81 -7.03 0.07
CA TRP A 315 16.30 -6.49 -1.18
C TRP A 315 16.75 -5.03 -1.42
N TYR A 316 16.70 -4.18 -0.38
CA TYR A 316 17.15 -2.78 -0.52
C TYR A 316 18.64 -2.67 -0.75
N TYR A 317 19.48 -3.45 -0.06
CA TYR A 317 20.93 -3.46 -0.31
C TYR A 317 21.27 -3.92 -1.73
N ALA A 318 20.65 -4.99 -2.22
CA ALA A 318 20.86 -5.47 -3.58
C ALA A 318 20.49 -4.40 -4.64
N MET A 319 19.41 -3.66 -4.40
CA MET A 319 19.04 -2.52 -5.25
C MET A 319 20.04 -1.36 -5.18
N VAL A 320 20.59 -1.06 -3.99
CA VAL A 320 21.65 -0.04 -3.84
C VAL A 320 22.88 -0.45 -4.64
N GLU A 321 23.40 -1.66 -4.44
CA GLU A 321 24.58 -2.17 -5.14
C GLU A 321 24.40 -2.13 -6.68
N HIS A 322 23.24 -2.58 -7.15
CA HIS A 322 22.91 -2.54 -8.58
C HIS A 322 22.94 -1.11 -9.13
N LEU A 323 22.32 -0.15 -8.43
CA LEU A 323 22.28 1.24 -8.86
C LEU A 323 23.65 1.92 -8.79
N GLU A 324 24.44 1.67 -7.76
CA GLU A 324 25.79 2.22 -7.63
C GLU A 324 26.69 1.77 -8.78
N SER A 325 26.63 0.47 -9.12
CA SER A 325 27.34 -0.08 -10.28
C SER A 325 26.97 0.65 -11.57
N ILE A 326 25.67 0.71 -11.88
CA ILE A 326 25.17 1.34 -13.11
C ILE A 326 25.49 2.84 -13.16
N TYR A 327 25.40 3.54 -12.03
CA TYR A 327 25.66 4.98 -11.98
C TYR A 327 27.13 5.31 -12.16
N SER A 328 28.02 4.48 -11.61
CA SER A 328 29.46 4.58 -11.84
C SER A 328 29.79 4.39 -13.32
N GLU A 329 29.26 3.34 -13.95
CA GLU A 329 29.47 3.06 -15.38
C GLU A 329 28.94 4.17 -16.30
N GLN A 330 27.75 4.70 -15.99
CA GLN A 330 27.10 5.74 -16.78
C GLN A 330 27.49 7.17 -16.39
N LYS A 331 28.39 7.34 -15.42
CA LYS A 331 28.83 8.65 -14.87
C LYS A 331 27.66 9.53 -14.44
N LEU A 332 26.69 8.93 -13.76
CA LEU A 332 25.51 9.61 -13.22
C LEU A 332 25.84 10.13 -11.82
N ASP A 333 26.64 11.19 -11.71
CA ASP A 333 27.17 11.63 -10.41
C ASP A 333 26.24 12.59 -9.66
N LYS A 334 25.30 13.24 -10.35
CA LYS A 334 24.44 14.27 -9.76
C LYS A 334 23.09 13.68 -9.33
N PRO A 335 22.71 13.75 -8.04
CA PRO A 335 21.40 13.32 -7.57
C PRO A 335 20.27 14.09 -8.27
N TYR A 336 19.19 13.38 -8.59
CA TYR A 336 17.99 13.98 -9.16
C TYR A 336 17.21 14.75 -8.09
N LYS A 337 16.79 15.97 -8.41
CA LYS A 337 15.89 16.78 -7.56
C LYS A 337 14.72 17.29 -8.39
N LYS A 338 13.51 16.80 -8.10
CA LYS A 338 12.29 17.33 -8.70
C LYS A 338 11.98 18.71 -8.13
N ARG A 339 11.64 19.67 -9.01
CA ARG A 339 11.10 20.97 -8.60
C ARG A 339 9.58 20.86 -8.53
N TYR A 340 9.02 21.12 -7.35
CA TYR A 340 7.57 21.13 -7.16
C TYR A 340 6.96 22.46 -7.66
N PRO A 341 5.73 22.44 -8.19
CA PRO A 341 5.00 23.66 -8.53
C PRO A 341 4.68 24.48 -7.27
N LYS A 342 4.51 25.79 -7.42
CA LYS A 342 3.88 26.62 -6.38
C LYS A 342 2.40 26.26 -6.29
N ASN A 343 1.88 26.17 -5.07
CA ASN A 343 0.45 26.03 -4.87
C ASN A 343 -0.22 27.37 -5.18
N ASP A 344 -1.13 27.38 -6.14
CA ASP A 344 -1.88 28.56 -6.55
C ASP A 344 -3.33 28.35 -6.11
N PRO A 345 -3.78 29.01 -5.03
CA PRO A 345 -5.11 28.79 -4.46
C PRO A 345 -6.24 29.26 -5.38
N ASP A 346 -5.96 30.16 -6.32
CA ASP A 346 -6.92 30.68 -7.31
C ASP A 346 -7.00 29.78 -8.56
N LYS A 347 -6.06 28.86 -8.71
CA LYS A 347 -6.08 27.86 -9.77
C LYS A 347 -6.98 26.71 -9.34
N PRO A 348 -8.10 26.44 -10.04
CA PRO A 348 -8.94 25.29 -9.71
C PRO A 348 -8.07 24.02 -9.74
N ALA A 349 -8.22 23.16 -8.72
CA ALA A 349 -7.54 21.88 -8.63
C ALA A 349 -7.54 21.25 -10.03
N THR A 350 -6.34 21.06 -10.60
CA THR A 350 -6.10 20.83 -12.02
C THR A 350 -7.26 20.10 -12.67
N LYS A 351 -7.96 20.76 -13.61
CA LYS A 351 -8.91 20.08 -14.50
C LYS A 351 -8.21 18.83 -15.00
N VAL A 352 -8.74 17.66 -14.65
CA VAL A 352 -8.33 16.39 -15.21
C VAL A 352 -8.26 16.60 -16.71
N ILE A 353 -7.05 16.58 -17.29
CA ILE A 353 -6.90 16.56 -18.74
C ILE A 353 -7.59 15.28 -19.15
N LYS A 354 -8.83 15.35 -19.65
CA LYS A 354 -9.52 14.20 -20.22
C LYS A 354 -8.71 13.82 -21.46
N PRO A 355 -7.97 12.71 -21.48
CA PRO A 355 -7.46 12.20 -22.74
C PRO A 355 -8.68 11.78 -23.55
N THR A 356 -8.65 11.96 -24.86
CA THR A 356 -9.65 11.40 -25.77
C THR A 356 -9.72 9.89 -25.59
N ILE A 357 -10.74 9.42 -24.87
CA ILE A 357 -11.03 8.00 -24.66
C ILE A 357 -11.56 7.45 -26.00
N PRO A 358 -10.93 6.43 -26.61
CA PRO A 358 -11.58 5.68 -27.68
C PRO A 358 -12.88 5.09 -27.14
N ARG A 359 -14.00 5.31 -27.85
CA ARG A 359 -15.33 4.86 -27.42
C ARG A 359 -15.29 3.38 -27.01
N LYS A 360 -15.75 3.07 -25.78
CA LYS A 360 -15.96 1.69 -25.31
C LYS A 360 -16.83 0.93 -26.31
N PRO A 361 -16.52 -0.32 -26.67
CA PRO A 361 -17.52 -1.23 -27.23
C PRO A 361 -18.63 -1.43 -26.21
N THR A 362 -19.88 -1.37 -26.66
CA THR A 362 -21.08 -1.64 -25.85
C THR A 362 -21.05 -3.08 -25.34
N VAL A 363 -21.02 -3.25 -24.02
CA VAL A 363 -21.24 -4.56 -23.37
C VAL A 363 -22.74 -4.87 -23.43
N PRO A 364 -23.16 -6.04 -23.93
CA PRO A 364 -24.57 -6.43 -23.94
C PRO A 364 -25.13 -6.57 -22.52
N LYS A 365 -26.36 -6.10 -22.30
CA LYS A 365 -27.09 -6.25 -21.04
C LYS A 365 -27.13 -7.72 -20.62
N GLN A 366 -26.85 -7.97 -19.33
CA GLN A 366 -27.06 -9.25 -18.67
C GLN A 366 -28.53 -9.69 -18.77
N THR A 367 -28.80 -10.66 -19.64
CA THR A 367 -29.98 -11.52 -19.56
C THR A 367 -29.49 -12.96 -19.60
N GLY A 368 -29.19 -13.53 -18.43
CA GLY A 368 -28.59 -14.87 -18.38
C GLY A 368 -28.56 -15.57 -17.02
N ILE A 369 -29.16 -15.00 -15.98
CA ILE A 369 -29.21 -15.62 -14.64
C ILE A 369 -30.67 -15.81 -14.20
N GLU A 370 -31.49 -16.41 -15.06
CA GLU A 370 -32.79 -16.98 -14.65
C GLU A 370 -33.08 -18.37 -15.28
N ARG A 371 -32.23 -18.89 -16.17
CA ARG A 371 -32.49 -20.19 -16.84
C ARG A 371 -31.82 -21.42 -16.23
N LEU A 372 -31.10 -21.28 -15.11
CA LEU A 372 -30.41 -22.41 -14.46
C LEU A 372 -31.04 -22.88 -13.13
N LYS A 373 -32.15 -22.26 -12.67
CA LYS A 373 -32.89 -22.70 -11.46
C LYS A 373 -34.12 -23.58 -11.73
N ALA A 374 -34.38 -23.97 -12.99
CA ALA A 374 -35.57 -24.73 -13.37
C ALA A 374 -35.31 -26.19 -13.83
N LYS A 375 -34.10 -26.74 -13.65
CA LYS A 375 -33.77 -28.11 -14.10
C LYS A 375 -33.31 -29.10 -13.03
N THR A 376 -33.47 -28.77 -11.75
CA THR A 376 -33.17 -29.68 -10.61
C THR A 376 -34.40 -30.01 -9.75
N LYS A 377 -35.60 -29.95 -10.33
CA LYS A 377 -36.79 -30.63 -9.80
C LYS A 377 -37.52 -31.34 -10.94
N LYS A 378 -37.11 -32.56 -11.22
CA LYS A 378 -37.98 -33.65 -11.68
C LYS A 378 -37.29 -34.98 -11.41
#